data_AF-A0A7V9BDD8-F1
#
_entry.id   AF-A0A7V9BDD8-F1
#
_cell.length_a   1.000
_cell.length_b   1.000
_cell.length_c   1.000
_cell.angle_alpha   90.00
_cell.angle_beta   90.00
_cell.angle_gamma   90.00
#
_symmetry.space_group_name_H-M   'P 1'
#
loop_
_entity.id
_entity.type
_entity.pdbx_description
1 polymer ?
#
loop_
_entity_poly.entity_id
_entity_poly.type
_entity_poly.pdbx_seq_one_letter_code
_entity_poly.pdbx_strand_id
1 'polypeptide(L)'
;LSALVVDRADGWPKYAPPLLAAKLLRAALVERGVDVAGAAGLGRAPTEAVVLGVDHSASLAVLVGTMNRDSDNFTAEMVLKHLGTLDGRVGTTARGAAAVHDEMGAAGIPMTGVRIVDGSGLSSLDRLTAVALVGVIRAGLENPRIREAFLDSLAVSGRSGTLRNRLSALTGVLKGKTGTTSIACTLTGLVNDSVVFAVLQSGSPVAFWPARIAQDSFVTTLAKSRFARAATSP
;
A
#
# COMPACT_ATOMS: atom_id res chain seq x y z
N LEU A 1 -13.86 -3.34 6.91
CA LEU A 1 -12.60 -3.98 7.36
C LEU A 1 -12.06 -4.76 6.17
N SER A 2 -10.80 -4.56 5.79
CA SER A 2 -10.24 -5.21 4.60
C SER A 2 -10.16 -6.74 4.81
N ALA A 3 -10.19 -7.50 3.71
CA ALA A 3 -10.08 -8.96 3.70
C ALA A 3 -8.83 -9.47 4.46
N LEU A 4 -7.82 -8.64 4.64
CA LEU A 4 -6.57 -9.00 5.32
C LEU A 4 -6.69 -9.12 6.85
N VAL A 5 -7.70 -8.51 7.46
CA VAL A 5 -7.99 -8.75 8.90
C VAL A 5 -8.54 -10.17 9.11
N VAL A 6 -9.15 -10.76 8.08
CA VAL A 6 -9.66 -12.13 8.09
C VAL A 6 -8.55 -13.15 7.81
N ASP A 7 -7.47 -12.76 7.11
CA ASP A 7 -6.33 -13.65 6.84
C ASP A 7 -5.26 -13.64 7.94
N ARG A 8 -5.13 -12.54 8.70
CA ARG A 8 -4.17 -12.44 9.83
C ARG A 8 -4.74 -12.90 11.17
N ALA A 9 -6.05 -12.84 11.33
CA ALA A 9 -6.72 -13.59 12.39
C ALA A 9 -7.06 -14.95 11.79
N ASP A 10 -6.81 -16.07 12.47
CA ASP A 10 -7.29 -17.37 11.98
C ASP A 10 -8.84 -17.35 11.91
N GLY A 11 -9.36 -17.03 10.73
CA GLY A 11 -10.79 -16.86 10.47
C GLY A 11 -11.34 -15.46 10.72
N TRP A 12 -12.66 -15.32 10.52
CA TRP A 12 -13.38 -14.08 10.83
C TRP A 12 -13.21 -13.76 12.31
N PRO A 13 -12.73 -12.56 12.67
CA PRO A 13 -12.43 -12.28 14.06
C PRO A 13 -13.72 -12.33 14.88
N LYS A 14 -13.81 -13.30 15.79
CA LYS A 14 -14.92 -13.47 16.75
C LYS A 14 -15.15 -12.21 17.60
N TYR A 15 -14.13 -11.36 17.72
CA TYR A 15 -14.14 -10.12 18.48
C TYR A 15 -13.69 -8.94 17.61
N ALA A 16 -14.19 -7.73 17.91
CA ALA A 16 -13.65 -6.52 17.30
C ALA A 16 -12.14 -6.38 17.60
N PRO A 17 -11.30 -5.90 16.66
CA PRO A 17 -9.85 -5.84 16.86
C PRO A 17 -9.38 -5.14 18.15
N PRO A 18 -9.99 -4.01 18.60
CA PRO A 18 -9.59 -3.39 19.87
C PRO A 18 -9.87 -4.26 21.09
N LEU A 19 -10.96 -5.04 21.07
CA LEU A 19 -11.30 -5.94 22.17
C LEU A 19 -10.35 -7.15 22.21
N LEU A 20 -9.95 -7.66 21.04
CA LEU A 20 -8.95 -8.72 20.96
C LEU A 20 -7.60 -8.23 21.54
N ALA A 21 -7.15 -7.03 21.15
CA ALA A 21 -5.94 -6.43 21.69
C ALA A 21 -5.99 -6.28 23.22
N ALA A 22 -7.10 -5.76 23.76
CA ALA A 22 -7.28 -5.64 25.21
C ALA A 22 -7.23 -6.99 25.95
N LYS A 23 -7.82 -8.04 25.36
CA LYS A 23 -7.76 -9.41 25.91
C LYS A 23 -6.36 -9.99 25.91
N LEU A 24 -5.63 -9.82 24.80
CA LEU A 24 -4.25 -10.29 24.67
C LEU A 24 -3.30 -9.56 25.64
N LEU A 25 -3.45 -8.23 25.78
CA LEU A 25 -2.68 -7.46 26.75
C LEU A 25 -2.96 -7.92 28.19
N ARG A 26 -4.23 -8.12 28.55
CA ARG A 26 -4.60 -8.67 29.87
C ARG A 26 -3.96 -10.03 30.11
N ALA A 27 -4.02 -10.94 29.13
CA ALA A 27 -3.42 -12.26 29.25
C ALA A 27 -1.90 -12.18 29.47
N ALA A 28 -1.19 -11.33 28.69
CA ALA A 28 0.24 -11.14 28.80
C ALA A 28 0.70 -10.52 30.14
N LEU A 29 -0.14 -9.66 30.75
CA LEU A 29 0.08 -9.10 32.09
C LEU A 29 -0.06 -10.17 33.18
N VAL A 30 -1.15 -10.96 33.13
CA VAL A 30 -1.40 -12.04 34.09
C VAL A 30 -0.32 -13.11 34.04
N GLU A 31 0.13 -13.49 32.83
CA GLU A 31 1.25 -14.43 32.64
C GLU A 31 2.55 -13.93 33.30
N ARG A 32 2.73 -12.62 33.39
CA ARG A 32 3.88 -11.97 34.05
C ARG A 32 3.67 -11.70 35.54
N GLY A 33 2.60 -12.24 36.13
CA GLY A 33 2.29 -12.08 37.56
C GLY A 33 1.66 -10.74 37.94
N VAL A 34 1.15 -9.97 36.97
CA VAL A 34 0.39 -8.74 37.25
C VAL A 34 -1.09 -9.08 37.41
N ASP A 35 -1.63 -8.88 38.61
CA ASP A 35 -3.04 -9.07 38.87
C ASP A 35 -3.88 -7.96 38.21
N VAL A 36 -4.68 -8.34 37.21
CA VAL A 36 -5.61 -7.44 36.52
C VAL A 36 -7.04 -7.72 36.98
N ALA A 37 -7.56 -6.84 37.82
CA ALA A 37 -8.95 -6.89 38.27
C ALA A 37 -9.93 -6.68 37.11
N GLY A 38 -10.98 -7.50 37.08
CA GLY A 38 -12.03 -7.42 36.04
C GLY A 38 -11.66 -8.01 34.68
N ALA A 39 -12.62 -7.94 33.76
CA ALA A 39 -12.49 -8.43 32.40
C ALA A 39 -12.01 -7.32 31.44
N ALA A 40 -11.31 -7.71 30.37
CA ALA A 40 -10.95 -6.78 29.31
C ALA A 40 -12.19 -6.27 28.56
N GLY A 41 -12.27 -4.97 28.32
CA GLY A 41 -13.39 -4.29 27.68
C GLY A 41 -12.96 -3.14 26.77
N LEU A 42 -13.93 -2.53 26.09
CA LEU A 42 -13.73 -1.34 25.27
C LEU A 42 -13.95 -0.08 26.10
N GLY A 43 -13.10 0.92 25.91
CA GLY A 43 -13.21 2.21 26.59
C GLY A 43 -12.26 3.25 26.03
N ARG A 44 -12.38 4.48 26.51
CA ARG A 44 -11.38 5.54 26.30
C ARG A 44 -10.64 5.75 27.61
N ALA A 45 -9.31 5.86 27.53
CA ALA A 45 -8.53 6.28 28.69
C ALA A 45 -8.96 7.70 29.11
N PRO A 46 -9.18 7.96 30.41
CA PRO A 46 -9.40 9.32 30.91
C PRO A 46 -8.21 10.21 30.62
N THR A 47 -8.45 11.52 30.50
CA THR A 47 -7.41 12.52 30.21
C THR A 47 -6.32 12.61 31.28
N GLU A 48 -6.69 12.29 32.51
CA GLU A 48 -5.88 12.32 33.72
C GLU A 48 -5.15 10.99 33.99
N ALA A 49 -5.26 10.01 33.10
CA ALA A 49 -4.59 8.73 33.24
C ALA A 49 -3.06 8.89 33.20
N VAL A 50 -2.36 8.20 34.10
CA VAL A 50 -0.89 8.16 34.13
C VAL A 50 -0.39 7.22 33.02
N VAL A 51 0.49 7.72 32.16
CA VAL A 51 1.13 6.91 31.12
C VAL A 51 2.15 5.97 31.76
N LEU A 52 1.89 4.66 31.68
CA LEU A 52 2.78 3.62 32.23
C LEU A 52 3.83 3.13 31.22
N GLY A 53 3.59 3.34 29.92
CA GLY A 53 4.48 2.90 28.87
C GLY A 53 4.00 3.39 27.51
N VAL A 54 4.95 3.51 26.58
CA VAL A 54 4.71 3.88 25.18
C VAL A 54 5.40 2.83 24.33
N ASP A 55 4.65 2.25 23.40
CA ASP A 55 5.18 1.36 22.36
C ASP A 55 5.18 2.10 21.02
N HIS A 56 6.33 2.14 20.38
CA HIS A 56 6.50 2.80 19.09
C HIS A 56 6.56 1.75 17.99
N SER A 57 5.80 1.98 16.91
CA SER A 57 5.88 1.14 15.72
C SER A 57 7.25 1.26 15.04
N ALA A 58 7.50 0.39 14.06
CA ALA A 58 8.52 0.64 13.06
C ALA A 58 8.27 1.99 12.34
N SER A 59 9.31 2.51 11.67
CA SER A 59 9.20 3.75 10.90
C SER A 59 8.20 3.62 9.75
N LEU A 60 7.64 4.75 9.30
CA LEU A 60 6.70 4.77 8.18
C LEU A 60 7.31 4.15 6.91
N ALA A 61 8.60 4.35 6.66
CA ALA A 61 9.31 3.74 5.53
C ALA A 61 9.26 2.20 5.57
N VAL A 62 9.44 1.60 6.76
CA VAL A 62 9.34 0.14 6.93
C VAL A 62 7.90 -0.34 6.73
N LEU A 63 6.92 0.37 7.31
CA LEU A 63 5.50 0.01 7.19
C LEU A 63 5.03 0.08 5.73
N VAL A 64 5.30 1.18 5.04
CA VAL A 64 4.99 1.37 3.61
C VAL A 64 5.76 0.38 2.74
N GLY A 65 7.02 0.09 3.11
CA GLY A 65 7.86 -0.87 2.41
C GLY A 65 7.27 -2.28 2.40
N THR A 66 6.77 -2.75 3.54
CA THR A 66 6.07 -4.04 3.62
C THR A 66 4.69 -3.96 2.96
N MET A 67 3.94 -2.88 3.20
CA MET A 67 2.61 -2.66 2.61
C MET A 67 2.62 -2.75 1.09
N ASN A 68 3.57 -2.08 0.43
CA ASN A 68 3.62 -2.04 -1.03
C ASN A 68 4.12 -3.36 -1.64
N ARG A 69 5.16 -3.99 -1.05
CA ARG A 69 5.71 -5.27 -1.55
C ARG A 69 4.69 -6.41 -1.43
N ASP A 70 4.02 -6.50 -0.30
CA ASP A 70 3.08 -7.58 0.00
C ASP A 70 1.64 -7.26 -0.41
N SER A 71 1.38 -6.00 -0.81
CA SER A 71 0.05 -5.50 -1.15
C SER A 71 -0.93 -5.59 0.03
N ASP A 72 -0.49 -5.11 1.19
CA ASP A 72 -1.23 -5.20 2.44
C ASP A 72 -2.36 -4.16 2.53
N ASN A 73 -3.58 -4.61 2.22
CA ASN A 73 -4.77 -3.76 2.23
C ASN A 73 -5.08 -3.16 3.61
N PHE A 74 -4.80 -3.87 4.70
CA PHE A 74 -5.10 -3.36 6.04
C PHE A 74 -4.21 -2.17 6.41
N THR A 75 -2.91 -2.30 6.17
CA THR A 75 -1.91 -1.26 6.40
C THR A 75 -2.21 -0.05 5.52
N ALA A 76 -2.61 -0.26 4.27
CA ALA A 76 -3.04 0.82 3.38
C ALA A 76 -4.22 1.61 3.95
N GLU A 77 -5.25 0.94 4.47
CA GLU A 77 -6.39 1.60 5.12
C GLU A 77 -6.00 2.33 6.43
N MET A 78 -5.08 1.77 7.21
CA MET A 78 -4.62 2.39 8.45
C MET A 78 -3.78 3.64 8.18
N VAL A 79 -2.84 3.56 7.22
CA VAL A 79 -2.04 4.72 6.77
C VAL A 79 -2.97 5.79 6.20
N LEU A 80 -3.93 5.43 5.34
CA LEU A 80 -4.88 6.39 4.78
C LEU A 80 -5.67 7.11 5.88
N LYS A 81 -6.25 6.38 6.84
CA LYS A 81 -6.98 6.99 7.96
C LYS A 81 -6.10 7.88 8.82
N HIS A 82 -4.83 7.52 9.00
CA HIS A 82 -3.87 8.33 9.73
C HIS A 82 -3.61 9.67 9.03
N LEU A 83 -3.51 9.69 7.69
CA LEU A 83 -3.43 10.96 6.93
C LEU A 83 -4.63 11.88 7.25
N GLY A 84 -5.81 11.30 7.44
CA GLY A 84 -7.02 12.03 7.84
C GLY A 84 -7.00 12.62 9.27
N THR A 85 -5.99 12.30 10.08
CA THR A 85 -5.77 12.83 11.43
C THR A 85 -4.80 14.01 11.50
N LEU A 86 -4.04 14.29 10.43
CA LEU A 86 -2.92 15.22 10.47
C LEU A 86 -3.31 16.68 10.78
N ASP A 87 -4.57 17.04 10.61
CA ASP A 87 -5.14 18.34 11.00
C ASP A 87 -5.80 18.33 12.40
N GLY A 88 -5.52 17.31 13.22
CA GLY A 88 -6.02 17.17 14.60
C GLY A 88 -7.44 16.60 14.70
N ARG A 89 -8.07 16.19 13.60
CA ARG A 89 -9.42 15.62 13.60
C ARG A 89 -9.42 14.09 13.60
N VAL A 90 -10.60 13.49 13.69
CA VAL A 90 -10.77 12.04 13.63
C VAL A 90 -10.39 11.51 12.24
N GLY A 91 -9.53 10.51 12.21
CA GLY A 91 -9.09 9.84 10.99
C GLY A 91 -10.18 8.96 10.39
N THR A 92 -10.67 9.34 9.21
CA THR A 92 -11.62 8.53 8.43
C THR A 92 -11.04 8.25 7.05
N THR A 93 -11.50 7.17 6.40
CA THR A 93 -11.07 6.82 5.04
C THR A 93 -11.33 7.99 4.08
N ALA A 94 -12.50 8.63 4.15
CA ALA A 94 -12.84 9.78 3.31
C ALA A 94 -11.88 10.97 3.50
N ARG A 95 -11.48 11.27 4.75
CA ARG A 95 -10.54 12.35 5.03
C ARG A 95 -9.14 12.03 4.54
N GLY A 96 -8.69 10.80 4.75
CA GLY A 96 -7.44 10.32 4.19
C GLY A 96 -7.40 10.37 2.66
N ALA A 97 -8.48 9.92 2.01
CA ALA A 97 -8.61 9.97 0.56
C ALA A 97 -8.58 11.40 0.01
N ALA A 98 -9.22 12.35 0.70
CA ALA A 98 -9.12 13.77 0.36
C ALA A 98 -7.68 14.28 0.51
N ALA A 99 -6.99 13.95 1.60
CA ALA A 99 -5.60 14.34 1.80
C ALA A 99 -4.65 13.79 0.71
N VAL A 100 -4.83 12.53 0.29
CA VAL A 100 -4.06 11.94 -0.82
C VAL A 100 -4.40 12.63 -2.14
N HIS A 101 -5.68 12.92 -2.41
CA HIS A 101 -6.10 13.61 -3.61
C HIS A 101 -5.47 15.02 -3.71
N ASP A 102 -5.47 15.76 -2.61
CA ASP A 102 -4.90 17.10 -2.54
C ASP A 102 -3.38 17.07 -2.70
N GLU A 103 -2.69 16.12 -2.05
CA GLU A 103 -1.24 15.93 -2.19
C GLU A 103 -0.85 15.55 -3.63
N MET A 104 -1.62 14.67 -4.29
CA MET A 104 -1.40 14.35 -5.70
C MET A 104 -1.56 15.59 -6.60
N GLY A 105 -2.57 16.41 -6.34
CA GLY A 105 -2.77 17.68 -7.04
C GLY A 105 -1.62 18.67 -6.80
N ALA A 106 -1.16 18.80 -5.57
CA ALA A 106 -0.03 19.64 -5.19
C ALA A 106 1.30 19.17 -5.83
N ALA A 107 1.45 17.87 -6.03
CA ALA A 107 2.57 17.27 -6.76
C ALA A 107 2.48 17.44 -8.30
N GLY A 108 1.47 18.16 -8.82
CA GLY A 108 1.30 18.42 -10.25
C GLY A 108 0.81 17.21 -11.05
N ILE A 109 0.26 16.19 -10.38
CA ILE A 109 -0.26 14.99 -11.05
C ILE A 109 -1.59 15.33 -11.72
N PRO A 110 -1.82 14.95 -13.00
CA PRO A 110 -3.09 15.18 -13.66
C PRO A 110 -4.25 14.45 -12.98
N MET A 111 -5.16 15.21 -12.37
CA MET A 111 -6.27 14.68 -11.57
C MET A 111 -7.55 14.41 -12.37
N THR A 112 -7.60 14.78 -13.66
CA THR A 112 -8.76 14.50 -14.52
C THR A 112 -9.04 13.00 -14.58
N GLY A 113 -10.23 12.59 -14.14
CA GLY A 113 -10.65 11.18 -14.08
C GLY A 113 -10.09 10.39 -12.90
N VAL A 114 -9.41 11.06 -11.95
CA VAL A 114 -8.94 10.45 -10.69
C VAL A 114 -10.04 10.51 -9.64
N ARG A 115 -10.30 9.37 -8.98
CA ARG A 115 -11.18 9.24 -7.82
C ARG A 115 -10.56 8.23 -6.85
N ILE A 116 -10.35 8.66 -5.62
CA ILE A 116 -9.80 7.84 -4.54
C ILE A 116 -10.88 7.70 -3.47
N VAL A 117 -11.25 6.46 -3.18
CA VAL A 117 -12.30 6.09 -2.23
C VAL A 117 -11.72 5.32 -1.05
N ASP A 118 -10.71 4.49 -1.29
CA ASP A 118 -9.99 3.77 -0.24
C ASP A 118 -8.47 3.78 -0.49
N GLY A 119 -7.70 3.24 0.46
CA GLY A 119 -6.23 3.26 0.41
C GLY A 119 -5.63 2.03 -0.27
N SER A 120 -6.42 0.96 -0.37
CA SER A 120 -5.99 -0.36 -0.84
C SER A 120 -6.22 -0.61 -2.33
N GLY A 121 -7.15 0.13 -2.95
CA GLY A 121 -7.61 -0.11 -4.32
C GLY A 121 -8.62 -1.26 -4.44
N LEU A 122 -9.22 -1.72 -3.33
CA LEU A 122 -10.24 -2.77 -3.34
C LEU A 122 -11.62 -2.23 -3.75
N SER A 123 -11.87 -0.96 -3.50
CA SER A 123 -13.11 -0.30 -3.88
C SER A 123 -13.27 -0.29 -5.39
N SER A 124 -14.39 -0.84 -5.87
CA SER A 124 -14.77 -0.77 -7.27
C SER A 124 -15.10 0.65 -7.75
N LEU A 125 -15.10 1.63 -6.83
CA LEU A 125 -15.31 3.05 -7.10
C LEU A 125 -14.00 3.82 -7.34
N ASP A 126 -12.85 3.23 -7.06
CA ASP A 126 -11.56 3.85 -7.36
C ASP A 126 -11.35 4.00 -8.87
N ARG A 127 -10.85 5.15 -9.29
CA ARG A 127 -10.51 5.45 -10.69
C ARG A 127 -9.16 6.13 -10.71
N LEU A 128 -8.17 5.52 -11.37
CA LEU A 128 -6.91 6.18 -11.70
C LEU A 128 -6.68 6.09 -13.20
N THR A 129 -5.96 7.07 -13.75
CA THR A 129 -5.51 7.07 -15.14
C THR A 129 -4.07 6.57 -15.23
N ALA A 130 -3.65 6.07 -16.39
CA ALA A 130 -2.25 5.72 -16.63
C ALA A 130 -1.32 6.91 -16.42
N VAL A 131 -1.76 8.11 -16.84
CA VAL A 131 -1.01 9.35 -16.66
C VAL A 131 -0.84 9.70 -15.18
N ALA A 132 -1.89 9.56 -14.37
CA ALA A 132 -1.81 9.82 -12.93
C ALA A 132 -0.84 8.85 -12.24
N LEU A 133 -0.89 7.56 -12.59
CA LEU A 133 0.01 6.54 -12.03
C LEU A 133 1.48 6.76 -12.43
N VAL A 134 1.76 7.14 -13.68
CA VAL A 134 3.09 7.58 -14.10
C VAL A 134 3.53 8.82 -13.30
N GLY A 135 2.61 9.77 -13.07
CA GLY A 135 2.85 10.96 -12.25
C GLY A 135 3.25 10.62 -10.82
N VAL A 136 2.58 9.66 -10.17
CA VAL A 136 2.93 9.20 -8.82
C VAL A 136 4.35 8.64 -8.75
N ILE A 137 4.72 7.75 -9.69
CA ILE A 137 6.08 7.20 -9.71
C ILE A 137 7.12 8.32 -9.93
N ARG A 138 6.85 9.26 -10.85
CA ARG A 138 7.75 10.40 -11.10
C ARG A 138 7.90 11.30 -9.88
N ALA A 139 6.81 11.69 -9.23
CA ALA A 139 6.84 12.51 -8.02
C ALA A 139 7.65 11.85 -6.90
N GLY A 140 7.53 10.52 -6.74
CA GLY A 140 8.35 9.76 -5.81
C GLY A 140 9.85 9.74 -6.17
N LEU A 141 10.18 9.65 -7.46
CA LEU A 141 11.56 9.68 -7.95
C LEU A 141 12.21 11.06 -7.85
N GLU A 142 11.45 12.11 -8.09
CA GLU A 142 11.92 13.51 -8.13
C GLU A 142 12.06 14.13 -6.74
N ASN A 143 11.45 13.54 -5.71
CA ASN A 143 11.54 14.03 -4.34
C ASN A 143 12.71 13.38 -3.58
N PRO A 144 13.83 14.11 -3.34
CA PRO A 144 15.04 13.53 -2.75
C PRO A 144 14.84 13.01 -1.31
N ARG A 145 13.83 13.53 -0.59
CA ARG A 145 13.57 13.15 0.80
C ARG A 145 12.96 11.76 0.94
N ILE A 146 12.25 11.29 -0.08
CA ILE A 146 11.52 10.02 -0.04
C ILE A 146 11.97 9.03 -1.11
N ARG A 147 12.77 9.46 -2.10
CA ARG A 147 13.14 8.66 -3.28
C ARG A 147 13.60 7.24 -2.94
N GLU A 148 14.52 7.11 -1.99
CA GLU A 148 15.07 5.81 -1.59
C GLU A 148 13.99 4.91 -0.96
N ALA A 149 13.33 5.41 0.09
CA ALA A 149 12.23 4.68 0.75
C ALA A 149 11.08 4.33 -0.20
N PHE A 150 10.77 5.21 -1.17
CA PHE A 150 9.75 4.99 -2.19
C PHE A 150 10.16 3.85 -3.13
N LEU A 151 11.37 3.89 -3.68
CA LEU A 151 11.89 2.85 -4.57
C LEU A 151 11.99 1.50 -3.86
N ASP A 152 12.46 1.50 -2.61
CA ASP A 152 12.59 0.29 -1.79
C ASP A 152 11.25 -0.31 -1.38
N SER A 153 10.18 0.49 -1.40
CA SER A 153 8.84 0.00 -1.15
C SER A 153 8.26 -0.82 -2.31
N LEU A 154 8.79 -0.69 -3.52
CA LEU A 154 8.26 -1.37 -4.70
C LEU A 154 8.72 -2.83 -4.74
N ALA A 155 7.88 -3.71 -5.29
CA ALA A 155 8.25 -5.09 -5.55
C ALA A 155 9.27 -5.16 -6.69
N VAL A 156 10.22 -6.09 -6.60
CA VAL A 156 11.28 -6.26 -7.59
C VAL A 156 11.07 -7.56 -8.37
N SER A 157 11.05 -7.47 -9.70
CA SER A 157 10.91 -8.63 -10.58
C SER A 157 11.91 -9.73 -10.25
N GLY A 158 11.43 -10.97 -10.12
CA GLY A 158 12.24 -12.13 -9.80
C GLY A 158 12.84 -12.15 -8.38
N ARG A 159 12.55 -11.18 -7.50
CA ARG A 159 13.19 -11.08 -6.17
C ARG A 159 12.22 -10.95 -5.00
N SER A 160 11.25 -10.04 -5.07
CA SER A 160 10.46 -9.65 -3.89
C SER A 160 8.99 -9.35 -4.19
N GLY A 161 8.18 -9.44 -3.13
CA GLY A 161 6.76 -9.09 -3.15
C GLY A 161 5.96 -9.84 -4.21
N THR A 162 4.93 -9.19 -4.73
CA THR A 162 4.04 -9.74 -5.76
C THR A 162 4.70 -9.97 -7.13
N LEU A 163 5.95 -9.52 -7.32
CA LEU A 163 6.74 -9.75 -8.53
C LEU A 163 7.82 -10.83 -8.37
N ARG A 164 7.95 -11.45 -7.19
CA ARG A 164 8.97 -12.48 -6.90
C ARG A 164 9.00 -13.61 -7.94
N ASN A 165 7.82 -14.05 -8.40
CA ASN A 165 7.69 -15.16 -9.36
C ASN A 165 7.25 -14.67 -10.76
N ARG A 166 7.36 -13.38 -11.06
CA ARG A 166 7.02 -12.80 -12.37
C ARG A 166 8.26 -12.20 -13.02
N LEU A 167 8.27 -12.19 -14.37
CA LEU A 167 9.31 -11.52 -15.15
C LEU A 167 10.73 -12.00 -14.78
N SER A 168 10.92 -13.32 -14.63
CA SER A 168 12.22 -13.91 -14.22
C SER A 168 13.37 -13.58 -15.18
N ALA A 169 13.08 -13.49 -16.49
CA ALA A 169 14.05 -13.03 -17.50
C ALA A 169 14.49 -11.56 -17.32
N LEU A 170 13.80 -10.79 -16.47
CA LEU A 170 14.08 -9.40 -16.11
C LEU A 170 14.35 -9.28 -14.61
N THR A 171 14.99 -10.27 -13.99
CA THR A 171 15.23 -10.26 -12.54
C THR A 171 16.02 -9.01 -12.12
N GLY A 172 15.45 -8.22 -11.21
CA GLY A 172 16.07 -6.97 -10.73
C GLY A 172 15.91 -5.76 -11.65
N VAL A 173 15.33 -5.91 -12.85
CA VAL A 173 15.20 -4.85 -13.86
C VAL A 173 13.97 -3.98 -13.62
N LEU A 174 12.89 -4.55 -13.09
CA LEU A 174 11.64 -3.84 -12.80
C LEU A 174 11.48 -3.65 -11.30
N LYS A 175 11.22 -2.41 -10.89
CA LYS A 175 10.61 -2.06 -9.61
C LYS A 175 9.18 -1.61 -9.86
N GLY A 176 8.18 -2.22 -9.24
CA GLY A 176 6.80 -1.86 -9.52
C GLY A 176 5.78 -2.33 -8.49
N LYS A 177 4.54 -1.91 -8.72
CA LYS A 177 3.36 -2.30 -7.95
C LYS A 177 2.36 -3.00 -8.86
N THR A 178 1.88 -4.15 -8.42
CA THR A 178 0.78 -4.89 -9.05
C THR A 178 -0.56 -4.52 -8.43
N GLY A 179 -1.63 -4.61 -9.22
CA GLY A 179 -3.02 -4.61 -8.73
C GLY A 179 -3.82 -5.72 -9.41
N THR A 180 -4.69 -6.39 -8.66
CA THR A 180 -5.60 -7.41 -9.22
C THR A 180 -6.88 -7.43 -8.40
N THR A 181 -8.01 -7.14 -9.04
CA THR A 181 -9.37 -7.29 -8.53
C THR A 181 -10.21 -8.06 -9.54
N SER A 182 -11.50 -8.28 -9.26
CA SER A 182 -12.41 -8.87 -10.24
C SER A 182 -12.62 -7.99 -11.47
N ILE A 183 -12.40 -6.67 -11.36
CA ILE A 183 -12.68 -5.70 -12.42
C ILE A 183 -11.45 -5.02 -13.02
N ALA A 184 -10.26 -5.21 -12.44
CA ALA A 184 -9.04 -4.57 -12.88
C ALA A 184 -7.80 -5.44 -12.67
N CYS A 185 -6.86 -5.38 -13.60
CA CYS A 185 -5.53 -5.93 -13.48
C CYS A 185 -4.52 -4.87 -13.93
N THR A 186 -3.57 -4.53 -13.07
CA THR A 186 -2.65 -3.42 -13.29
C THR A 186 -1.21 -3.77 -12.96
N LEU A 187 -0.28 -3.14 -13.67
CA LEU A 187 1.14 -3.14 -13.36
C LEU A 187 1.70 -1.75 -13.69
N THR A 188 2.27 -1.09 -12.68
CA THR A 188 2.90 0.24 -12.81
C THR A 188 4.27 0.18 -12.18
N GLY A 189 5.25 0.88 -12.74
CA GLY A 189 6.58 0.90 -12.16
C GLY A 189 7.63 1.56 -13.02
N LEU A 190 8.86 1.16 -12.75
CA LEU A 190 10.10 1.69 -13.30
C LEU A 190 10.96 0.55 -13.84
N VAL A 191 11.36 0.66 -15.10
CA VAL A 191 12.27 -0.27 -15.78
C VAL A 191 13.63 0.38 -15.93
N ASN A 192 14.70 -0.36 -15.61
CA ASN A 192 16.10 0.11 -15.68
C ASN A 192 16.30 1.47 -14.97
N ASP A 193 15.62 1.68 -13.84
CA ASP A 193 15.66 2.91 -13.04
C ASP A 193 15.36 4.23 -13.80
N SER A 194 14.78 4.16 -15.00
CA SER A 194 14.68 5.31 -15.91
C SER A 194 13.38 5.43 -16.68
N VAL A 195 12.77 4.31 -17.08
CA VAL A 195 11.53 4.33 -17.85
C VAL A 195 10.35 4.03 -16.92
N VAL A 196 9.54 5.05 -16.65
CA VAL A 196 8.29 4.93 -15.90
C VAL A 196 7.15 4.49 -16.83
N PHE A 197 6.33 3.55 -16.40
CA PHE A 197 5.17 3.07 -17.16
C PHE A 197 3.98 2.75 -16.25
N ALA A 198 2.79 2.71 -16.85
CA ALA A 198 1.58 2.18 -16.24
C ALA A 198 0.77 1.39 -17.28
N VAL A 199 0.37 0.17 -16.93
CA VAL A 199 -0.56 -0.66 -17.70
C VAL A 199 -1.80 -0.91 -16.84
N LEU A 200 -2.95 -0.46 -17.33
CA LEU A 200 -4.25 -0.67 -16.68
C LEU A 200 -5.17 -1.42 -17.62
N GLN A 201 -5.71 -2.54 -17.15
CA GLN A 201 -6.67 -3.33 -17.89
C GLN A 201 -7.91 -3.50 -17.02
N SER A 202 -9.03 -2.94 -17.46
CA SER A 202 -10.33 -3.04 -16.79
C SER A 202 -11.23 -4.02 -17.54
N GLY A 203 -12.12 -4.69 -16.81
CA GLY A 203 -13.12 -5.62 -17.33
C GLY A 203 -14.18 -5.92 -16.29
N SER A 204 -15.25 -6.64 -16.63
CA SER A 204 -16.26 -7.07 -15.66
C SER A 204 -16.79 -8.47 -16.01
N PRO A 205 -16.06 -9.55 -15.65
CA PRO A 205 -14.78 -9.56 -14.94
C PRO A 205 -13.59 -9.34 -15.89
N VAL A 206 -12.43 -8.99 -15.35
CA VAL A 206 -11.16 -9.02 -16.09
C VAL A 206 -10.58 -10.44 -16.06
N ALA A 207 -10.18 -10.97 -17.22
CA ALA A 207 -9.44 -12.22 -17.29
C ALA A 207 -8.00 -11.99 -16.78
N PHE A 208 -7.80 -12.12 -15.46
CA PHE A 208 -6.56 -11.66 -14.83
C PHE A 208 -5.29 -12.40 -15.29
N TRP A 209 -5.40 -13.69 -15.63
CA TRP A 209 -4.28 -14.48 -16.18
C TRP A 209 -3.81 -13.93 -17.54
N PRO A 210 -4.67 -13.84 -18.58
CA PRO A 210 -4.32 -13.17 -19.84
C PRO A 210 -3.82 -11.73 -19.65
N ALA A 211 -4.44 -10.98 -18.73
CA ALA A 211 -4.02 -9.61 -18.45
C ALA A 211 -2.58 -9.54 -17.92
N ARG A 212 -2.20 -10.42 -16.98
CA ARG A 212 -0.82 -10.52 -16.48
C ARG A 212 0.18 -10.92 -17.56
N ILE A 213 -0.18 -11.85 -18.45
CA ILE A 213 0.66 -12.23 -19.60
C ILE A 213 0.90 -11.03 -20.51
N ALA A 214 -0.16 -10.26 -20.81
CA ALA A 214 -0.06 -9.05 -21.63
C ALA A 214 0.82 -7.98 -20.95
N GLN A 215 0.67 -7.76 -19.64
CA GLN A 215 1.55 -6.87 -18.87
C GLN A 215 3.01 -7.32 -18.94
N ASP A 216 3.27 -8.60 -18.74
CA ASP A 216 4.64 -9.12 -18.72
C ASP A 216 5.29 -9.03 -20.10
N SER A 217 4.53 -9.28 -21.16
CA SER A 217 4.97 -9.09 -22.56
C SER A 217 5.26 -7.62 -22.88
N PHE A 218 4.38 -6.70 -22.44
CA PHE A 218 4.57 -5.27 -22.59
C PHE A 218 5.87 -4.81 -21.90
N VAL A 219 6.07 -5.17 -20.63
CA VAL A 219 7.27 -4.79 -19.87
C VAL A 219 8.53 -5.40 -20.47
N THR A 220 8.47 -6.65 -20.93
CA THR A 220 9.60 -7.30 -21.61
C THR A 220 10.00 -6.58 -22.88
N THR A 221 9.02 -6.12 -23.67
CA THR A 221 9.27 -5.34 -24.87
C THR A 221 9.84 -3.96 -24.52
N LEU A 222 9.27 -3.31 -23.50
CA LEU A 222 9.72 -2.01 -23.02
C LEU A 222 11.18 -2.05 -22.54
N ALA A 223 11.56 -3.06 -21.76
CA ALA A 223 12.92 -3.24 -21.25
C ALA A 223 13.96 -3.46 -22.36
N LYS A 224 13.55 -4.07 -23.48
CA LYS A 224 14.42 -4.29 -24.65
C LYS A 224 14.50 -3.06 -25.57
N SER A 225 13.60 -2.10 -25.42
CA SER A 225 13.47 -0.94 -26.31
C SER A 225 14.66 0.02 -26.19
N ARG A 226 14.88 0.83 -27.25
CA ARG A 226 15.92 1.87 -27.26
C ARG A 226 15.75 2.91 -26.14
N PHE A 227 14.52 3.16 -25.71
CA PHE A 227 14.21 4.09 -24.62
C PHE A 227 14.81 3.64 -23.30
N ALA A 228 14.85 2.32 -23.05
CA ALA A 228 15.41 1.75 -21.84
C ALA A 228 16.95 1.59 -21.90
N ARG A 229 17.56 1.68 -23.09
CA ARG A 229 19.03 1.62 -23.28
C ARG A 229 19.68 3.00 -23.24
N ALA A 230 18.98 4.05 -23.69
CA ALA A 230 19.50 5.41 -23.71
C ALA A 230 19.71 5.99 -22.30
N ALA A 231 18.96 5.51 -21.31
CA ALA A 231 19.03 6.00 -19.94
C ALA A 231 20.02 5.24 -19.03
N THR A 232 20.70 4.22 -19.57
CA THR A 232 21.78 3.48 -18.89
C THR A 232 23.18 3.84 -19.41
N SER A 233 23.27 4.76 -20.38
CA SER A 233 24.55 5.28 -20.85
C SER A 233 24.99 6.46 -19.97
N PRO A 234 26.24 6.48 -19.47
CA PRO A 234 26.77 7.56 -18.63
C PRO A 234 26.86 8.90 -19.37
#